data_AF-A0A818ZIS5-F1
#
_entry.id   AF-A0A818ZIS5-F1
#
_cell.length_a   1.000
_cell.length_b   1.000
_cell.length_c   1.000
_cell.angle_alpha   90.00
_cell.angle_beta   90.00
_cell.angle_gamma   90.00
#
_symmetry.space_group_name_H-M   'P 1'
#
loop_
_entity.id
_entity.type
_entity.pdbx_description
1 polymer ?
#
loop_
_entity_poly.entity_id
_entity_poly.type
_entity_poly.pdbx_seq_one_letter_code
_entity_poly.pdbx_strand_id
1 'polypeptide(L)'
;MEVYEKCHPELTFLETLAFEGMTSNTIILRKELLQKVMHNIGCMSDIYSDALHIGILKSFDNGPTGNQIQIEKHHYFVHLSFQEFFAARHLVRLLNSTTRDIAIQFIETHKYEKRLQLVFIFVSGLLIQSENTQSIHTFRDTISGHPRDLVGIRHMQLVTVCLDETQCSCAVPHRSQSISLLLNWIRFAFSQNDFKPQEAIAMTINSCTKIQNLPEVHIEFASLLTEAEEHKSRIATFIGKLNITDPHNQLLETLLLPLQHNDEKIRATVCYPLATTGEKAATSQVIDRLAVALGDQNEWVRTNLCTALGVMGEKAATSQVIDRLVVALGGLVQGIPSTDLKGASTLLKLFSDALQWLADADARETEGMQKSNVYDGIDGMSLKVFQLRINKRDFRWLAVLVECCLMEEIAVMVIGDRVIMHFERVAVDTRIRNPELLSELCKAFDGFGLKVLGCRQ
;
A
#
# COMPACT_ATOMS: atom_id res chain seq x y z
N MET A 1 20.59 -3.76 32.21
CA MET A 1 21.20 -2.58 32.89
C MET A 1 22.72 -2.68 32.90
N GLU A 2 23.33 -3.77 33.37
CA GLU A 2 24.80 -3.92 33.45
C GLU A 2 25.61 -3.65 32.16
N VAL A 3 25.11 -4.07 30.98
CA VAL A 3 25.80 -3.83 29.70
C VAL A 3 25.68 -2.36 29.26
N TYR A 4 24.54 -1.73 29.55
CA TYR A 4 24.26 -0.34 29.17
C TYR A 4 25.11 0.64 29.97
N GLU A 5 25.32 0.38 31.27
CA GLU A 5 26.19 1.20 32.11
C GLU A 5 27.66 1.06 31.72
N LYS A 6 28.09 -0.14 31.32
CA LYS A 6 29.46 -0.40 30.87
C LYS A 6 29.79 0.28 29.54
N CYS A 7 28.82 0.41 28.62
CA CYS A 7 29.02 1.00 27.29
C CYS A 7 28.59 2.48 27.21
N HIS A 8 28.31 3.11 28.35
CA HIS A 8 27.79 4.48 28.41
C HIS A 8 28.74 5.53 27.80
N PRO A 9 30.07 5.45 28.02
CA PRO A 9 31.03 6.37 27.41
C PRO A 9 31.09 6.26 25.87
N GLU A 10 31.08 5.04 25.33
CA GLU A 10 31.11 4.75 23.89
C GLU A 10 29.85 5.29 23.22
N LEU A 11 28.68 5.05 23.84
CA LEU A 11 27.41 5.58 23.36
C LEU A 11 27.40 7.10 23.39
N THR A 12 27.85 7.72 24.48
CA THR A 12 27.94 9.18 24.59
C THR A 12 28.86 9.78 23.52
N PHE A 13 29.97 9.11 23.21
CA PHE A 13 30.86 9.48 22.13
C PHE A 13 30.17 9.42 20.76
N LEU A 14 29.54 8.30 20.42
CA LEU A 14 28.83 8.13 19.13
C LEU A 14 27.69 9.14 18.97
N GLU A 15 26.93 9.40 20.03
CA GLU A 15 25.84 10.37 20.07
C GLU A 15 26.33 11.79 19.76
N THR A 16 27.37 12.25 20.46
CA THR A 16 27.95 13.58 20.24
C THR A 16 28.61 13.70 18.87
N LEU A 17 29.35 12.67 18.43
CA LEU A 17 29.97 12.65 17.12
C LEU A 17 28.92 12.73 16.00
N ALA A 18 27.84 11.97 16.12
CA ALA A 18 26.73 12.00 15.18
C ALA A 18 26.05 13.37 15.14
N PHE A 19 25.75 13.94 16.31
CA PHE A 19 25.11 15.25 16.41
C PHE A 19 25.96 16.35 15.78
N GLU A 20 27.25 16.42 16.09
CA GLU A 20 28.16 17.42 15.50
C GLU A 20 28.38 17.19 13.99
N GLY A 21 28.40 15.94 13.54
CA GLY A 21 28.44 15.60 12.12
C GLY A 21 27.18 16.07 11.38
N MET A 22 26.02 15.92 12.01
CA MET A 22 24.75 16.41 11.48
C MET A 22 24.69 17.95 11.52
N THR A 23 25.15 18.63 12.57
CA THR A 23 25.16 20.11 12.60
C THR A 23 26.09 20.69 11.53
N SER A 24 27.22 20.03 11.27
CA SER A 24 28.20 20.43 10.26
C SER A 24 27.83 20.03 8.82
N ASN A 25 26.69 19.34 8.63
CA ASN A 25 26.23 18.81 7.34
C ASN A 25 27.27 17.90 6.64
N THR A 26 27.91 17.01 7.41
CA THR A 26 28.95 16.10 6.90
C THR A 26 28.58 14.64 7.12
N ILE A 27 28.65 13.85 6.04
CA ILE A 27 28.60 12.37 6.10
C ILE A 27 29.99 11.80 6.44
N ILE A 28 31.04 12.41 5.86
CA ILE A 28 32.42 12.05 6.15
C ILE A 28 32.89 12.85 7.37
N LEU A 29 33.08 12.13 8.46
CA LEU A 29 33.57 12.63 9.74
C LEU A 29 35.09 12.73 9.67
N ARG A 30 35.59 13.97 9.56
CA ARG A 30 37.02 14.22 9.46
C ARG A 30 37.70 14.03 10.83
N LYS A 31 39.01 13.76 10.81
CA LYS A 31 39.81 13.52 12.02
C LYS A 31 39.72 14.69 13.01
N GLU A 32 39.63 15.93 12.52
CA GLU A 32 39.55 17.13 13.35
C GLU A 32 38.26 17.14 14.19
N LEU A 33 37.15 16.67 13.59
CA LEU A 33 35.87 16.55 14.30
C LEU A 33 35.94 15.45 15.36
N LEU A 34 36.53 14.31 15.03
CA LEU A 34 36.72 13.21 15.99
C LEU A 34 37.56 13.68 17.18
N GLN A 35 38.71 14.32 16.93
CA GLN A 35 39.60 14.83 17.96
C GLN A 35 38.91 15.87 18.86
N LYS A 36 38.14 16.79 18.26
CA LYS A 36 37.32 17.76 18.99
C LYS A 36 36.34 17.06 19.94
N VAL A 37 35.60 16.07 19.46
CA VAL A 37 34.61 15.34 20.26
C VAL A 37 35.28 14.52 21.37
N MET A 38 36.40 13.87 21.09
CA MET A 38 37.17 13.11 22.09
C MET A 38 37.66 14.02 23.22
N HIS A 39 38.19 15.20 22.88
CA HIS A 39 38.65 16.18 23.87
C HIS A 39 37.49 16.68 24.74
N ASN A 40 36.34 16.98 24.13
CA ASN A 40 35.17 17.51 24.83
C ASN A 40 34.56 16.52 25.83
N ILE A 41 34.62 15.21 25.55
CA ILE A 41 34.04 14.17 26.40
C ILE A 41 35.04 13.68 27.46
N GLY A 42 36.33 14.03 27.34
CA GLY A 42 37.38 13.52 28.22
C GLY A 42 37.63 12.02 28.02
N CYS A 43 37.43 11.54 26.78
CA CYS A 43 37.45 10.12 26.45
C CYS A 43 38.89 9.58 26.29
N MET A 44 39.23 8.49 26.99
CA MET A 44 40.52 7.80 26.84
C MET A 44 40.56 7.02 25.51
N SER A 45 41.75 6.81 24.94
CA SER A 45 41.96 6.14 23.64
C SER A 45 41.31 4.75 23.52
N ASP A 46 41.05 4.09 24.64
CA ASP A 46 40.53 2.72 24.69
C ASP A 46 39.02 2.68 24.35
N ILE A 47 38.21 3.58 24.93
CA ILE A 47 36.76 3.72 24.68
C ILE A 47 36.47 4.01 23.20
N TYR A 48 37.33 4.82 22.57
CA TYR A 48 37.24 5.11 21.13
C TYR A 48 37.48 3.86 20.29
N SER A 49 38.49 3.07 20.65
CA SER A 49 38.84 1.84 19.95
C SER A 49 37.70 0.84 20.05
N ASP A 50 37.12 0.71 21.24
CA ASP A 50 35.96 -0.14 21.48
C ASP A 50 34.75 0.33 20.66
N ALA A 51 34.47 1.64 20.62
CA ALA A 51 33.39 2.20 19.79
C ALA A 51 33.58 1.94 18.28
N LEU A 52 34.81 1.96 17.77
CA LEU A 52 35.11 1.57 16.39
C LEU A 52 34.96 0.08 16.14
N HIS A 53 35.32 -0.76 17.12
CA HIS A 53 35.18 -2.22 17.03
C HIS A 53 33.73 -2.70 17.00
N ILE A 54 32.77 -1.88 17.46
CA ILE A 54 31.32 -2.15 17.31
C ILE A 54 30.91 -2.23 15.83
N GLY A 55 31.70 -1.66 14.91
CA GLY A 55 31.47 -1.78 13.47
C GLY A 55 30.39 -0.84 12.91
N ILE A 56 29.88 0.09 13.73
CA ILE A 56 28.94 1.15 13.33
C ILE A 56 29.66 2.28 12.58
N LEU A 57 30.95 2.47 12.84
CA LEU A 57 31.82 3.40 12.13
C LEU A 57 32.77 2.62 11.22
N LYS A 58 32.97 3.11 9.99
CA LYS A 58 33.97 2.60 9.06
C LYS A 58 34.96 3.68 8.71
N SER A 59 36.23 3.30 8.62
CA SER A 59 37.27 4.18 8.07
C SER A 59 37.18 4.22 6.55
N PHE A 60 37.43 5.39 5.97
CA PHE A 60 37.43 5.60 4.52
C PHE A 60 38.64 4.95 3.83
N ASP A 61 39.77 4.79 4.54
CA ASP A 61 41.02 4.27 3.98
C ASP A 61 41.34 2.82 4.41
N ASN A 62 41.60 1.97 3.42
CA ASN A 62 42.01 0.56 3.57
C ASN A 62 43.47 0.36 4.07
N GLY A 63 44.14 1.44 4.50
CA GLY A 63 45.51 1.39 5.05
C GLY A 63 45.63 0.61 6.37
N PRO A 64 46.84 0.45 6.92
CA PRO A 64 47.12 -0.45 8.05
C PRO A 64 46.19 -0.28 9.26
N THR A 65 45.93 -1.38 9.96
CA THR A 65 45.02 -1.48 11.10
C THR A 65 45.78 -1.35 12.42
N GLY A 66 45.48 -0.30 13.18
CA GLY A 66 45.94 -0.07 14.56
C GLY A 66 45.21 1.12 15.19
N ASN A 67 44.94 1.08 16.50
CA ASN A 67 44.05 2.03 17.17
C ASN A 67 44.49 3.49 17.02
N GLN A 68 45.80 3.77 17.14
CA GLN A 68 46.35 5.12 16.94
C GLN A 68 46.30 5.58 15.47
N ILE A 69 46.37 4.65 14.52
CA ILE A 69 46.31 4.93 13.07
C ILE A 69 44.87 5.16 12.63
N GLN A 70 43.89 4.52 13.28
CA GLN A 70 42.47 4.72 12.98
C GLN A 70 42.04 6.14 13.31
N ILE A 71 42.47 6.73 14.43
CA ILE A 71 42.12 8.13 14.82
C ILE A 71 42.46 9.16 13.74
N GLU A 72 43.51 8.91 12.95
CA GLU A 72 43.97 9.82 11.90
C GLU A 72 43.18 9.69 10.59
N LYS A 73 42.35 8.64 10.45
CA LYS A 73 41.54 8.38 9.27
C LYS A 73 40.23 9.16 9.29
N HIS A 74 39.68 9.36 8.09
CA HIS A 74 38.30 9.80 7.93
C HIS A 74 37.34 8.64 8.19
N HIS A 75 36.23 8.94 8.87
CA HIS A 75 35.22 7.93 9.21
C HIS A 75 33.85 8.30 8.66
N TYR A 76 32.98 7.32 8.58
CA TYR A 76 31.56 7.51 8.30
C TYR A 76 30.76 6.45 9.04
N PHE A 77 29.51 6.78 9.37
CA PHE A 77 28.56 5.77 9.86
C PHE A 77 28.25 4.81 8.72
N VAL A 78 28.21 3.50 8.99
CA VAL A 78 27.93 2.48 7.95
C VAL A 78 26.62 2.75 7.21
N HIS A 79 25.66 3.40 7.88
CA HIS A 79 24.44 3.88 7.27
C HIS A 79 24.04 5.24 7.88
N LEU A 80 23.49 6.15 7.07
CA LEU A 80 23.09 7.49 7.51
C LEU A 80 22.05 7.45 8.64
N SER A 81 21.11 6.49 8.59
CA SER A 81 20.12 6.34 9.65
C SER A 81 20.71 6.06 11.03
N PHE A 82 21.90 5.43 11.12
CA PHE A 82 22.59 5.29 12.39
C PHE A 82 23.10 6.65 12.89
N GLN A 83 23.70 7.44 12.00
CA GLN A 83 24.09 8.81 12.34
C GLN A 83 22.87 9.62 12.81
N GLU A 84 21.75 9.55 12.10
CA GLU A 84 20.52 10.26 12.45
C GLU A 84 19.95 9.79 13.81
N PHE A 85 20.00 8.48 14.08
CA PHE A 85 19.56 7.90 15.35
C PHE A 85 20.44 8.32 16.52
N PHE A 86 21.77 8.27 16.38
CA PHE A 86 22.68 8.71 17.44
C PHE A 86 22.60 10.22 17.68
N ALA A 87 22.42 11.03 16.62
CA ALA A 87 22.16 12.45 16.74
C ALA A 87 20.83 12.74 17.47
N ALA A 88 19.79 11.95 17.20
CA ALA A 88 18.51 12.05 17.90
C ALA A 88 18.65 11.75 19.40
N ARG A 89 19.38 10.69 19.76
CA ARG A 89 19.69 10.35 21.16
C ARG A 89 20.45 11.47 21.88
N HIS A 90 21.42 12.09 21.21
CA HIS A 90 22.11 13.27 21.74
C HIS A 90 21.12 14.41 22.02
N LEU A 91 20.23 14.71 21.08
CA LEU A 91 19.25 15.79 21.25
C LEU A 91 18.27 15.50 22.39
N VAL A 92 17.83 14.25 22.56
CA VAL A 92 17.00 13.82 23.70
C VAL A 92 17.74 14.04 25.03
N ARG A 93 19.04 13.71 25.10
CA ARG A 93 19.85 13.98 26.29
C ARG A 93 19.91 15.47 26.60
N LEU A 94 20.12 16.32 25.58
CA LEU A 94 20.12 17.77 25.77
C LEU A 94 18.76 18.27 26.32
N LEU A 95 17.64 17.81 25.75
CA LEU A 95 16.29 18.16 26.22
C LEU A 95 16.02 17.73 27.67
N ASN A 96 16.60 16.61 28.10
CA ASN A 96 16.48 16.06 29.45
C ASN A 96 17.43 16.72 30.47
N SER A 97 18.38 17.54 30.02
CA SER A 97 19.42 18.12 30.85
C SER A 97 19.20 19.62 31.13
N THR A 98 20.12 20.24 31.86
CA THR A 98 20.15 21.70 32.09
C THR A 98 20.46 22.50 30.82
N THR A 99 21.00 21.88 29.76
CA THR A 99 21.33 22.53 28.48
C THR A 99 20.20 22.44 27.45
N ARG A 100 18.95 22.38 27.92
CA ARG A 100 17.74 22.27 27.08
C ARG A 100 17.64 23.38 26.04
N ASP A 101 18.08 24.59 26.38
CA ASP A 101 17.99 25.75 25.48
C ASP A 101 18.81 25.56 24.19
N ILE A 102 19.93 24.82 24.25
CA ILE A 102 20.73 24.48 23.07
C ILE A 102 19.92 23.58 22.12
N ALA A 103 19.17 22.62 22.68
CA ALA A 103 18.31 21.75 21.89
C ALA A 103 17.14 22.53 21.26
N ILE A 104 16.52 23.42 22.03
CA ILE A 104 15.44 24.28 21.53
C ILE A 104 15.94 25.11 20.34
N GLN A 105 17.07 25.82 20.51
CA GLN A 105 17.65 26.63 19.45
C GLN A 105 18.00 25.81 18.20
N PHE A 106 18.54 24.61 18.38
CA PHE A 106 18.84 23.71 17.26
C PHE A 106 17.55 23.31 16.51
N ILE A 107 16.50 22.92 17.23
CA ILE A 107 15.22 22.53 16.61
C ILE A 107 14.61 23.73 15.88
N GLU A 108 14.55 24.90 16.50
CA GLU A 108 13.99 26.12 15.88
C GLU A 108 14.69 26.50 14.59
N THR A 109 16.02 26.37 14.57
CA THR A 109 16.84 26.70 13.40
C THR A 109 16.65 25.69 12.26
N HIS A 110 16.52 24.40 12.59
CA HIS A 110 16.69 23.33 11.61
C HIS A 110 15.45 22.46 11.35
N LYS A 111 14.32 22.66 12.05
CA LYS A 111 13.15 21.77 11.99
C LYS A 111 12.59 21.51 10.59
N TYR A 112 12.77 22.42 9.63
CA TYR A 112 12.26 22.26 8.27
C TYR A 112 13.28 21.68 7.27
N GLU A 113 14.53 21.49 7.68
CA GLU A 113 15.57 20.91 6.83
C GLU A 113 15.31 19.42 6.59
N LYS A 114 15.16 19.05 5.32
CA LYS A 114 14.80 17.67 4.93
C LYS A 114 15.78 16.60 5.43
N ARG A 115 17.05 16.94 5.51
CA ARG A 115 18.12 16.04 5.98
C ARG A 115 18.05 15.70 7.48
N LEU A 116 17.30 16.48 8.27
CA LEU A 116 17.14 16.27 9.73
C LEU A 116 15.77 15.69 10.07
N GLN A 117 14.93 15.42 9.06
CA GLN A 117 13.57 14.92 9.28
C GLN A 117 13.59 13.62 10.09
N LEU A 118 14.47 12.67 9.76
CA LEU A 118 14.54 11.39 10.47
C LEU A 118 15.07 11.56 11.90
N VAL A 119 15.96 12.53 12.14
CA VAL A 119 16.42 12.88 13.50
C VAL A 119 15.22 13.28 14.36
N PHE A 120 14.36 14.18 13.88
CA PHE A 120 13.20 14.62 14.66
C PHE A 120 12.14 13.53 14.84
N ILE A 121 11.98 12.63 13.87
CA ILE A 121 11.15 11.42 14.02
C ILE A 121 11.69 10.59 15.18
N PHE A 122 12.97 10.20 15.15
CA PHE A 122 13.59 9.42 16.23
C PHE A 122 13.50 10.12 17.59
N VAL A 123 13.70 11.44 17.66
CA VAL A 123 13.53 12.20 18.91
C VAL A 123 12.11 12.05 19.45
N SER A 124 11.09 12.15 18.60
CA SER A 124 9.68 11.99 18.98
C SER A 124 9.42 10.59 19.57
N GLY A 125 9.91 9.53 18.92
CA GLY A 125 9.77 8.15 19.39
C GLY A 125 10.56 7.83 20.66
N LEU A 126 11.79 8.34 20.79
CA LEU A 126 12.64 8.15 21.97
C LEU A 126 12.07 8.87 23.20
N LEU A 127 11.52 10.08 23.02
CA LEU A 127 10.96 10.85 24.13
C LEU A 127 9.75 10.16 24.76
N ILE A 128 8.84 9.60 23.94
CA ILE A 128 7.64 8.95 24.48
C ILE A 128 7.97 7.66 25.25
N GLN A 129 9.08 6.99 24.92
CA GLN A 129 9.59 5.83 25.68
C GLN A 129 10.26 6.23 27.00
N SER A 130 10.74 7.46 27.12
CA SER A 130 11.56 7.92 28.26
C SER A 130 10.78 8.41 29.49
N GLU A 131 9.44 8.38 29.45
CA GLU A 131 8.50 8.85 30.49
C GLU A 131 8.70 10.30 31.01
N ASN A 132 9.66 11.06 30.47
CA ASN A 132 9.91 12.45 30.85
C ASN A 132 8.93 13.41 30.17
N THR A 133 7.80 13.64 30.83
CA THR A 133 6.71 14.52 30.37
C THR A 133 7.19 15.93 30.01
N GLN A 134 8.13 16.51 30.77
CA GLN A 134 8.60 17.87 30.51
C GLN A 134 9.34 18.00 29.18
N SER A 135 10.18 17.01 28.85
CA SER A 135 10.94 17.00 27.60
C SER A 135 10.05 16.73 26.39
N ILE A 136 9.01 15.88 26.55
CA ILE A 136 7.99 15.67 25.52
C ILE A 136 7.25 16.98 25.23
N HIS A 137 6.79 17.68 26.27
CA HIS A 137 6.13 18.99 26.12
C HIS A 137 7.04 20.00 25.44
N THR A 138 8.28 20.15 25.93
CA THR A 138 9.25 21.08 25.36
C THR A 138 9.45 20.81 23.87
N PHE A 139 9.75 19.56 23.50
CA PHE A 139 9.98 19.22 22.09
C PHE A 139 8.75 19.51 21.21
N ARG A 140 7.55 19.16 21.68
CA ARG A 140 6.31 19.38 20.93
C ARG A 140 5.98 20.86 20.79
N ASP A 141 6.18 21.65 21.84
CA ASP A 141 6.00 23.09 21.83
C ASP A 141 6.98 23.76 20.85
N THR A 142 8.26 23.35 20.86
CA THR A 142 9.28 23.90 19.95
C THR A 142 9.01 23.55 18.48
N ILE A 143 8.62 22.29 18.19
CA ILE A 143 8.28 21.87 16.81
C ILE A 143 7.07 22.67 16.29
N SER A 144 6.03 22.82 17.13
CA SER A 144 4.78 23.51 16.79
C SER A 144 4.88 25.04 16.83
N GLY A 145 5.91 25.57 17.51
CA GLY A 145 6.13 26.99 17.72
C GLY A 145 6.81 27.71 16.55
N HIS A 146 7.42 28.86 16.85
CA HIS A 146 8.22 29.62 15.88
C HIS A 146 9.57 28.94 15.62
N PRO A 147 10.27 29.25 14.51
CA PRO A 147 9.77 29.94 13.31
C PRO A 147 8.73 29.09 12.56
N ARG A 148 7.86 29.73 11.76
CA ARG A 148 6.79 29.04 11.01
C ARG A 148 7.16 28.92 9.53
N ASP A 149 6.88 27.76 8.95
CA ASP A 149 6.83 27.58 7.50
C ASP A 149 5.61 28.33 6.95
N LEU A 150 5.84 29.41 6.19
CA LEU A 150 4.78 30.24 5.61
C LEU A 150 3.96 29.51 4.55
N VAL A 151 4.57 28.55 3.84
CA VAL A 151 3.84 27.67 2.91
C VAL A 151 3.09 26.60 3.71
N GLY A 152 3.69 26.12 4.79
CA GLY A 152 3.08 25.26 5.80
C GLY A 152 3.10 23.75 5.49
N ILE A 153 3.40 23.35 4.24
CA ILE A 153 3.40 21.93 3.85
C ILE A 153 4.50 21.14 4.55
N ARG A 154 5.70 21.72 4.75
CA ARG A 154 6.81 21.04 5.45
C ARG A 154 6.51 20.92 6.93
N HIS A 155 5.81 21.91 7.48
CA HIS A 155 5.33 21.85 8.85
C HIS A 155 4.30 20.75 9.08
N MET A 156 3.29 20.65 8.20
CA MET A 156 2.31 19.56 8.24
C MET A 156 3.02 18.21 8.16
N GLN A 157 3.92 18.02 7.18
CA GLN A 157 4.68 16.78 7.02
C GLN A 157 5.42 16.39 8.30
N LEU A 158 6.22 17.30 8.86
CA LEU A 158 7.02 17.05 10.05
C LEU A 158 6.14 16.67 11.26
N VAL A 159 5.08 17.45 11.50
CA VAL A 159 4.19 17.24 12.65
C VAL A 159 3.46 15.90 12.52
N THR A 160 2.99 15.56 11.32
CA THR A 160 2.31 14.29 11.02
C THR A 160 3.23 13.09 11.22
N VAL A 161 4.43 13.08 10.65
CA VAL A 161 5.36 11.94 10.82
C VAL A 161 5.82 11.79 12.27
N CYS A 162 6.08 12.89 12.99
CA CYS A 162 6.42 12.82 14.41
C CYS A 162 5.24 12.33 15.27
N LEU A 163 3.99 12.57 14.86
CA LEU A 163 2.81 12.04 15.55
C LEU A 163 2.64 10.54 15.28
N ASP A 164 2.84 10.09 14.04
CA ASP A 164 2.78 8.68 13.66
C ASP A 164 3.78 7.84 14.45
N GLU A 165 5.02 8.33 14.59
CA GLU A 165 6.09 7.68 15.36
C GLU A 165 5.67 7.43 16.82
N THR A 166 4.96 8.39 17.42
CA THR A 166 4.40 8.27 18.78
C THR A 166 3.15 7.40 18.86
N GLN A 167 2.86 6.63 17.81
CA GLN A 167 1.68 5.78 17.67
C GLN A 167 0.36 6.55 17.81
N CYS A 168 0.37 7.86 17.48
CA CYS A 168 -0.76 8.77 17.68
C CYS A 168 -1.33 8.76 19.10
N SER A 169 -0.50 8.48 20.11
CA SER A 169 -0.91 8.33 21.51
C SER A 169 -1.59 9.59 22.06
N CYS A 170 -2.65 9.41 22.85
CA CYS A 170 -3.36 10.51 23.53
C CYS A 170 -2.50 11.20 24.61
N ALA A 171 -1.41 10.57 25.06
CA ALA A 171 -0.45 11.17 25.97
C ALA A 171 0.42 12.26 25.31
N VAL A 172 0.38 12.36 23.98
CA VAL A 172 1.18 13.31 23.22
C VAL A 172 0.56 14.71 23.29
N PRO A 173 1.31 15.73 23.77
CA PRO A 173 0.86 17.12 23.72
C PRO A 173 0.57 17.56 22.29
N HIS A 174 -0.45 18.40 22.13
CA HIS A 174 -0.90 18.94 20.84
C HIS A 174 -1.35 17.89 19.81
N ARG A 175 -1.71 16.66 20.22
CA ARG A 175 -2.23 15.61 19.32
C ARG A 175 -3.38 16.14 18.46
N SER A 176 -4.41 16.72 19.08
CA SER A 176 -5.61 17.16 18.37
C SER A 176 -5.28 18.25 17.35
N GLN A 177 -4.44 19.21 17.71
CA GLN A 177 -3.98 20.29 16.83
C GLN A 177 -3.19 19.73 15.63
N SER A 178 -2.35 18.72 15.87
CA SER A 178 -1.56 18.05 14.85
C SER A 178 -2.45 17.32 13.84
N ILE A 179 -3.49 16.62 14.32
CA ILE A 179 -4.48 15.97 13.46
C ILE A 179 -5.29 17.02 12.71
N SER A 180 -5.82 18.04 13.39
CA SER A 180 -6.55 19.14 12.75
C SER A 180 -5.74 19.84 11.67
N LEU A 181 -4.42 20.01 11.84
CA LEU A 181 -3.53 20.54 10.82
C LEU A 181 -3.56 19.67 9.55
N LEU A 182 -3.42 18.35 9.68
CA LEU A 182 -3.51 17.42 8.55
C LEU A 182 -4.89 17.48 7.88
N LEU A 183 -5.99 17.44 8.66
CA LEU A 183 -7.35 17.48 8.12
C LEU A 183 -7.63 18.78 7.35
N ASN A 184 -7.16 19.92 7.88
CA ASN A 184 -7.26 21.21 7.19
C ASN A 184 -6.48 21.22 5.86
N TRP A 185 -5.30 20.59 5.82
CA TRP A 185 -4.54 20.44 4.58
C TRP A 185 -5.24 19.53 3.58
N ILE A 186 -5.89 18.45 4.03
CA ILE A 186 -6.72 17.59 3.18
C ILE A 186 -7.85 18.42 2.58
N ARG A 187 -8.64 19.16 3.38
CA ARG A 187 -9.70 20.04 2.88
C ARG A 187 -9.18 21.08 1.89
N PHE A 188 -8.05 21.73 2.23
CA PHE A 188 -7.41 22.70 1.36
C PHE A 188 -7.02 22.09 0.00
N ALA A 189 -6.44 20.88 -0.01
CA ALA A 189 -6.02 20.21 -1.23
C ALA A 189 -7.18 19.85 -2.18
N PHE A 190 -8.41 19.74 -1.67
CA PHE A 190 -9.61 19.52 -2.48
C PHE A 190 -10.43 20.77 -2.78
N SER A 191 -10.21 21.88 -2.06
CA SER A 191 -10.78 23.18 -2.43
C SER A 191 -10.05 23.83 -3.60
N GLN A 192 -8.81 23.41 -3.88
CA GLN A 192 -8.01 23.88 -5.01
C GLN A 192 -8.13 22.94 -6.21
N ASN A 193 -7.90 23.48 -7.42
CA ASN A 193 -7.80 22.69 -8.66
C ASN A 193 -6.39 22.15 -8.94
N ASP A 194 -5.41 22.45 -8.09
CA ASP A 194 -4.02 21.96 -8.22
C ASP A 194 -3.85 20.58 -7.56
N PHE A 195 -3.15 19.68 -8.25
CA PHE A 195 -2.85 18.33 -7.78
C PHE A 195 -1.60 18.25 -6.86
N LYS A 196 -0.73 19.27 -6.87
CA LYS A 196 0.53 19.23 -6.10
C LYS A 196 0.33 19.06 -4.58
N PRO A 197 -0.61 19.76 -3.92
CA PRO A 197 -0.85 19.55 -2.49
C PRO A 197 -1.32 18.12 -2.20
N GLN A 198 -2.12 17.54 -3.10
CA GLN A 198 -2.64 16.18 -2.96
C GLN A 198 -1.48 15.17 -2.95
N GLU A 199 -0.56 15.25 -3.92
CA GLU A 199 0.59 14.34 -3.98
C GLU A 199 1.45 14.39 -2.71
N ALA A 200 1.73 15.60 -2.21
CA ALA A 200 2.50 15.78 -0.98
C ALA A 200 1.79 15.17 0.25
N ILE A 201 0.47 15.31 0.35
CA ILE A 201 -0.33 14.73 1.43
C ILE A 201 -0.39 13.21 1.31
N ALA A 202 -0.63 12.67 0.10
CA ALA A 202 -0.66 11.22 -0.13
C ALA A 202 0.65 10.54 0.24
N MET A 203 1.80 11.11 -0.18
CA MET A 203 3.12 10.60 0.22
C MET A 203 3.30 10.59 1.74
N THR A 204 2.81 11.62 2.42
CA THR A 204 2.92 11.74 3.88
C THR A 204 2.05 10.69 4.58
N ILE A 205 0.78 10.58 4.22
CA ILE A 205 -0.15 9.60 4.80
C ILE A 205 0.34 8.17 4.53
N ASN A 206 0.78 7.86 3.31
CA ASN A 206 1.29 6.52 2.96
C ASN A 206 2.58 6.14 3.68
N SER A 207 3.37 7.12 4.14
CA SER A 207 4.54 6.89 4.99
C SER A 207 4.19 6.65 6.47
N CYS A 208 2.94 6.90 6.87
CA CYS A 208 2.48 6.92 8.26
C CYS A 208 1.45 5.82 8.53
N THR A 209 1.89 4.71 9.13
CA THR A 209 1.08 3.48 9.28
C THR A 209 -0.11 3.60 10.24
N LYS A 210 -0.04 4.52 11.21
CA LYS A 210 -1.14 4.81 12.13
C LYS A 210 -2.04 5.89 11.57
N ILE A 211 -1.47 6.96 11.02
CA ILE A 211 -2.24 8.06 10.41
C ILE A 211 -3.15 7.54 9.29
N GLN A 212 -2.66 6.62 8.43
CA GLN A 212 -3.45 6.05 7.33
C GLN A 212 -4.73 5.35 7.79
N ASN A 213 -4.80 4.91 9.06
CA ASN A 213 -5.93 4.16 9.62
C ASN A 213 -6.65 4.94 10.74
N LEU A 214 -6.36 6.24 10.91
CA LEU A 214 -7.02 7.05 11.92
C LEU A 214 -8.50 7.28 11.55
N PRO A 215 -9.45 7.02 12.47
CA PRO A 215 -10.86 7.31 12.24
C PRO A 215 -11.11 8.77 11.85
N GLU A 216 -10.39 9.72 12.45
CA GLU A 216 -10.52 11.15 12.14
C GLU A 216 -10.23 11.46 10.67
N VAL A 217 -9.22 10.80 10.08
CA VAL A 217 -8.85 10.95 8.67
C VAL A 217 -9.93 10.33 7.77
N HIS A 218 -10.42 9.14 8.12
CA HIS A 218 -11.48 8.46 7.37
C HIS A 218 -12.81 9.22 7.40
N ILE A 219 -13.18 9.79 8.55
CA ILE A 219 -14.38 10.61 8.72
C ILE A 219 -14.28 11.88 7.88
N GLU A 220 -13.10 12.50 7.83
CA GLU A 220 -12.87 13.68 6.99
C GLU A 220 -13.04 13.36 5.49
N PHE A 221 -12.50 12.24 5.02
CA PHE A 221 -12.75 11.78 3.64
C PHE A 221 -14.22 11.49 3.37
N ALA A 222 -14.94 10.89 4.33
CA ALA A 222 -16.38 10.67 4.21
C ALA A 222 -17.17 11.98 4.14
N SER A 223 -16.83 12.98 4.97
CA SER A 223 -17.43 14.32 4.92
C SER A 223 -17.20 14.97 3.55
N LEU A 224 -15.98 14.93 3.03
CA LEU A 224 -15.65 15.48 1.71
C LEU A 224 -16.42 14.78 0.57
N LEU A 225 -16.54 13.46 0.59
CA LEU A 225 -17.32 12.70 -0.41
C LEU A 225 -18.82 13.04 -0.37
N THR A 226 -19.35 13.39 0.80
CA THR A 226 -20.76 13.74 0.98
C THR A 226 -21.04 15.18 0.55
N GLU A 227 -20.12 16.10 0.85
CA GLU A 227 -20.29 17.54 0.60
C GLU A 227 -20.04 17.94 -0.85
N ALA A 228 -19.11 17.27 -1.55
CA ALA A 228 -18.55 17.79 -2.80
C ALA A 228 -19.03 17.03 -4.04
N GLU A 229 -20.24 17.34 -4.56
CA GLU A 229 -20.79 16.71 -5.77
C GLU A 229 -19.84 16.74 -6.98
N GLU A 230 -19.20 17.87 -7.25
CA GLU A 230 -18.30 18.05 -8.40
C GLU A 230 -16.95 17.31 -8.23
N HIS A 231 -16.52 17.07 -6.98
CA HIS A 231 -15.19 16.56 -6.68
C HIS A 231 -15.16 15.09 -6.26
N LYS A 232 -16.30 14.39 -6.24
CA LYS A 232 -16.41 12.99 -5.79
C LYS A 232 -15.39 12.07 -6.46
N SER A 233 -15.24 12.17 -7.79
CA SER A 233 -14.27 11.33 -8.52
C SER A 233 -12.82 11.64 -8.12
N ARG A 234 -12.46 12.93 -7.95
CA ARG A 234 -11.12 13.32 -7.49
C ARG A 234 -10.82 12.81 -6.09
N ILE A 235 -11.78 12.93 -5.17
CA ILE A 235 -11.64 12.47 -3.79
C ILE A 235 -11.53 10.94 -3.74
N ALA A 236 -12.41 10.20 -4.42
CA ALA A 236 -12.37 8.74 -4.47
C ALA A 236 -11.07 8.22 -5.11
N THR A 237 -10.61 8.86 -6.19
CA THR A 237 -9.31 8.54 -6.82
C THR A 237 -8.16 8.76 -5.86
N PHE A 238 -8.17 9.87 -5.12
CA PHE A 238 -7.15 10.16 -4.12
C PHE A 238 -7.14 9.12 -3.00
N ILE A 239 -8.30 8.77 -2.44
CA ILE A 239 -8.43 7.75 -1.40
C ILE A 239 -7.85 6.41 -1.90
N GLY A 240 -8.09 6.05 -3.16
CA GLY A 240 -7.54 4.81 -3.73
C GLY A 240 -6.03 4.83 -3.94
N LYS A 241 -5.38 6.00 -3.97
CA LYS A 241 -3.91 6.12 -3.94
C LYS A 241 -3.33 5.98 -2.53
N LEU A 242 -4.17 5.94 -1.51
CA LEU A 242 -3.73 5.76 -0.13
C LEU A 242 -3.65 4.27 0.24
N ASN A 243 -2.70 3.94 1.10
CA ASN A 243 -2.49 2.58 1.62
C ASN A 243 -3.38 2.29 2.85
N ILE A 244 -4.69 2.56 2.75
CA ILE A 244 -5.62 2.30 3.86
C ILE A 244 -5.79 0.80 4.04
N THR A 245 -5.29 0.26 5.15
CA THR A 245 -5.32 -1.18 5.45
C THR A 245 -6.49 -1.59 6.34
N ASP A 246 -7.07 -0.64 7.08
CA ASP A 246 -8.17 -0.88 8.01
C ASP A 246 -9.20 0.26 7.90
N PRO A 247 -10.01 0.27 6.84
CA PRO A 247 -10.95 1.35 6.57
C PRO A 247 -12.03 1.41 7.65
N HIS A 248 -12.39 2.63 8.07
CA HIS A 248 -13.54 2.80 8.96
C HIS A 248 -14.86 2.54 8.20
N ASN A 249 -15.84 1.89 8.83
CA ASN A 249 -17.10 1.52 8.19
C ASN A 249 -17.81 2.71 7.53
N GLN A 250 -17.85 3.87 8.19
CA GLN A 250 -18.45 5.08 7.62
C GLN A 250 -17.79 5.51 6.30
N LEU A 251 -16.47 5.35 6.16
CA LEU A 251 -15.78 5.63 4.89
C LEU A 251 -16.21 4.64 3.81
N LEU A 252 -16.28 3.35 4.13
CA LEU A 252 -16.78 2.33 3.19
C LEU A 252 -18.22 2.60 2.75
N GLU A 253 -19.11 2.93 3.69
CA GLU A 253 -20.50 3.27 3.39
C GLU A 253 -20.62 4.49 2.49
N THR A 254 -19.85 5.53 2.79
CA THR A 254 -19.87 6.79 2.03
C THR A 254 -19.27 6.61 0.63
N LEU A 255 -18.24 5.77 0.50
CA LEU A 255 -17.69 5.40 -0.79
C LEU A 255 -18.74 4.77 -1.70
N LEU A 256 -19.81 4.12 -1.19
CA LEU A 256 -20.86 3.53 -2.02
C LEU A 256 -21.90 4.54 -2.55
N LEU A 257 -21.89 5.79 -2.09
CA LEU A 257 -22.84 6.83 -2.55
C LEU A 257 -22.72 7.15 -4.06
N PRO A 258 -21.51 7.31 -4.63
CA PRO A 258 -21.31 7.56 -6.06
C PRO A 258 -21.89 6.49 -6.99
N LEU A 259 -22.16 5.26 -6.52
CA LEU A 259 -22.78 4.20 -7.35
C LEU A 259 -24.16 4.58 -7.89
N GLN A 260 -24.83 5.56 -7.30
CA GLN A 260 -26.14 6.06 -7.76
C GLN A 260 -26.05 7.34 -8.58
N HIS A 261 -24.84 7.78 -8.93
CA HIS A 261 -24.63 9.02 -9.66
C HIS A 261 -25.02 8.89 -11.15
N ASN A 262 -25.48 9.97 -11.77
CA ASN A 262 -25.91 9.96 -13.17
C ASN A 262 -24.76 9.74 -14.16
N ASP A 263 -23.59 10.31 -13.86
CA ASP A 263 -22.34 10.15 -14.63
C ASP A 263 -21.68 8.79 -14.34
N GLU A 264 -21.50 7.97 -15.38
CA GLU A 264 -20.86 6.66 -15.34
C GLU A 264 -19.41 6.70 -14.83
N LYS A 265 -18.66 7.79 -15.06
CA LYS A 265 -17.30 7.97 -14.56
C LYS A 265 -17.25 8.10 -13.06
N ILE A 266 -18.19 8.86 -12.50
CA ILE A 266 -18.32 8.99 -11.05
C ILE A 266 -18.76 7.64 -10.45
N ARG A 267 -19.68 6.92 -11.09
CA ARG A 267 -20.08 5.57 -10.65
C ARG A 267 -18.92 4.57 -10.68
N ALA A 268 -18.08 4.57 -11.71
CA ALA A 268 -16.95 3.66 -11.80
C ALA A 268 -15.84 3.98 -10.79
N THR A 269 -15.62 5.26 -10.47
CA THR A 269 -14.48 5.72 -9.65
C THR A 269 -14.45 5.10 -8.24
N VAL A 270 -15.60 4.80 -7.64
CA VAL A 270 -15.68 4.13 -6.32
C VAL A 270 -14.94 2.79 -6.27
N CYS A 271 -14.85 2.08 -7.40
CA CYS A 271 -14.25 0.75 -7.43
C CYS A 271 -12.76 0.81 -7.13
N TYR A 272 -12.09 1.91 -7.47
CA TYR A 272 -10.66 2.07 -7.25
C TYR A 272 -10.27 2.01 -5.75
N PRO A 273 -10.77 2.88 -4.85
CA PRO A 273 -10.46 2.78 -3.42
C PRO A 273 -10.95 1.48 -2.77
N LEU A 274 -12.06 0.89 -3.23
CA LEU A 274 -12.52 -0.39 -2.71
C LEU A 274 -11.58 -1.54 -3.12
N ALA A 275 -11.10 -1.54 -4.36
CA ALA A 275 -10.13 -2.52 -4.86
C ALA A 275 -8.77 -2.38 -4.16
N THR A 276 -8.26 -1.16 -3.97
CA THR A 276 -6.97 -0.96 -3.29
C THR A 276 -7.01 -1.36 -1.81
N THR A 277 -8.17 -1.21 -1.17
CA THR A 277 -8.40 -1.70 0.20
C THR A 277 -8.55 -3.24 0.25
N GLY A 278 -8.99 -3.85 -0.85
CA GLY A 278 -9.05 -5.30 -1.06
C GLY A 278 -9.94 -6.04 -0.07
N GLU A 279 -9.47 -7.18 0.46
CA GLU A 279 -10.23 -8.07 1.36
C GLU A 279 -10.80 -7.38 2.60
N LYS A 280 -10.24 -6.23 3.00
CA LYS A 280 -10.69 -5.44 4.15
C LYS A 280 -11.93 -4.61 3.85
N ALA A 281 -12.17 -4.28 2.58
CA ALA A 281 -13.40 -3.64 2.15
C ALA A 281 -14.56 -4.65 1.95
N ALA A 282 -14.29 -5.96 1.99
CA ALA A 282 -15.26 -7.03 1.75
C ALA A 282 -16.23 -7.26 2.93
N THR A 283 -16.96 -6.21 3.33
CA THR A 283 -18.08 -6.30 4.27
C THR A 283 -19.35 -6.72 3.54
N SER A 284 -20.31 -7.33 4.25
CA SER A 284 -21.57 -7.77 3.63
C SER A 284 -22.30 -6.62 2.93
N GLN A 285 -22.37 -5.44 3.57
CA GLN A 285 -23.01 -4.26 2.99
C GLN A 285 -22.33 -3.78 1.71
N VAL A 286 -20.99 -3.76 1.67
CA VAL A 286 -20.25 -3.39 0.46
C VAL A 286 -20.52 -4.40 -0.65
N ILE A 287 -20.40 -5.69 -0.35
CA ILE A 287 -20.63 -6.77 -1.32
C ILE A 287 -22.06 -6.71 -1.88
N ASP A 288 -23.07 -6.58 -1.02
CA ASP A 288 -24.47 -6.53 -1.43
C ASP A 288 -24.76 -5.33 -2.34
N ARG A 289 -24.17 -4.17 -2.03
CA ARG A 289 -24.33 -2.95 -2.84
C ARG A 289 -23.63 -3.05 -4.18
N LEU A 290 -22.42 -3.61 -4.23
CA LEU A 290 -21.72 -3.87 -5.49
C LEU A 290 -22.46 -4.93 -6.33
N ALA A 291 -23.01 -5.97 -5.70
CA ALA A 291 -23.78 -7.01 -6.38
C ALA A 291 -25.04 -6.46 -7.06
N VAL A 292 -25.73 -5.51 -6.43
CA VAL A 292 -26.85 -4.79 -7.06
C VAL A 292 -26.33 -3.92 -8.22
N ALA A 293 -25.21 -3.24 -8.03
CA ALA A 293 -24.61 -2.37 -9.05
C ALA A 293 -24.06 -3.14 -10.28
N LEU A 294 -23.83 -4.46 -10.20
CA LEU A 294 -23.46 -5.28 -11.37
C LEU A 294 -24.52 -5.25 -12.49
N GLY A 295 -25.75 -4.84 -12.17
CA GLY A 295 -26.80 -4.56 -13.17
C GLY A 295 -26.72 -3.18 -13.83
N ASP A 296 -25.62 -2.43 -13.67
CA ASP A 296 -25.44 -1.12 -14.31
C ASP A 296 -25.56 -1.24 -15.83
N GLN A 297 -26.15 -0.22 -16.46
CA GLN A 297 -26.32 -0.19 -17.92
C GLN A 297 -24.97 -0.01 -18.64
N ASN A 298 -24.02 0.67 -18.01
CA ASN A 298 -22.71 0.94 -18.58
C ASN A 298 -21.73 -0.21 -18.32
N GLU A 299 -21.13 -0.73 -19.39
CA GLU A 299 -20.20 -1.85 -19.34
C GLU A 299 -18.90 -1.55 -18.58
N TRP A 300 -18.37 -0.34 -18.72
CA TRP A 300 -17.17 0.07 -18.02
C TRP A 300 -17.39 0.14 -16.51
N VAL A 301 -18.57 0.55 -16.05
CA VAL A 301 -18.97 0.48 -14.64
C VAL A 301 -19.02 -0.98 -14.17
N ARG A 302 -19.67 -1.88 -14.93
CA ARG A 302 -19.72 -3.31 -14.60
C ARG A 302 -18.33 -3.94 -14.48
N THR A 303 -17.43 -3.62 -15.40
CA THR A 303 -16.04 -4.11 -15.39
C THR A 303 -15.29 -3.69 -14.14
N ASN A 304 -15.37 -2.41 -13.75
CA ASN A 304 -14.73 -1.90 -12.54
C ASN A 304 -15.28 -2.56 -11.26
N LEU A 305 -16.60 -2.80 -11.21
CA LEU A 305 -17.24 -3.50 -10.10
C LEU A 305 -16.74 -4.94 -9.97
N CYS A 306 -16.63 -5.66 -11.09
CA CYS A 306 -16.07 -7.01 -11.11
C CYS A 306 -14.63 -7.03 -10.62
N THR A 307 -13.80 -6.07 -11.04
CA THR A 307 -12.41 -5.95 -10.57
C THR A 307 -12.35 -5.71 -9.06
N ALA A 308 -13.15 -4.79 -8.52
CA ALA A 308 -13.18 -4.55 -7.08
C ALA A 308 -13.62 -5.82 -6.30
N LEU A 309 -14.67 -6.51 -6.75
CA LEU A 309 -15.12 -7.77 -6.15
C LEU A 309 -14.07 -8.88 -6.25
N GLY A 310 -13.32 -8.96 -7.36
CA GLY A 310 -12.22 -9.89 -7.54
C GLY A 310 -11.09 -9.67 -6.53
N VAL A 311 -10.70 -8.42 -6.29
CA VAL A 311 -9.65 -8.08 -5.31
C VAL A 311 -10.13 -8.28 -3.86
N MET A 312 -11.43 -8.19 -3.59
CA MET A 312 -12.03 -8.54 -2.29
C MET A 312 -11.95 -10.04 -1.95
N GLY A 313 -11.63 -10.89 -2.93
CA GLY A 313 -11.32 -12.30 -2.73
C GLY A 313 -12.53 -13.16 -2.35
N GLU A 314 -12.28 -14.25 -1.61
CA GLU A 314 -13.28 -15.28 -1.31
C GLU A 314 -14.55 -14.75 -0.62
N LYS A 315 -14.42 -13.68 0.17
CA LYS A 315 -15.57 -13.07 0.87
C LYS A 315 -16.60 -12.49 -0.08
N ALA A 316 -16.17 -11.95 -1.22
CA ALA A 316 -17.06 -11.38 -2.24
C ALA A 316 -17.78 -12.46 -3.06
N ALA A 317 -17.37 -13.72 -2.95
CA ALA A 317 -17.86 -14.82 -3.77
C ALA A 317 -19.20 -15.40 -3.28
N THR A 318 -20.15 -14.52 -2.96
CA THR A 318 -21.49 -14.89 -2.49
C THR A 318 -22.35 -15.39 -3.66
N SER A 319 -23.38 -16.19 -3.36
CA SER A 319 -24.32 -16.67 -4.39
C SER A 319 -24.97 -15.52 -5.16
N GLN A 320 -25.32 -14.44 -4.46
CA GLN A 320 -25.91 -13.25 -5.09
C GLN A 320 -24.97 -12.59 -6.10
N VAL A 321 -23.69 -12.43 -5.76
CA VAL A 321 -22.69 -11.86 -6.68
C VAL A 321 -22.54 -12.77 -7.89
N ILE A 322 -22.39 -14.07 -7.67
CA ILE A 322 -22.23 -15.08 -8.72
C ILE A 322 -23.44 -15.08 -9.67
N ASP A 323 -24.66 -15.09 -9.15
CA ASP A 323 -25.89 -15.07 -9.96
C ASP A 323 -25.98 -13.79 -10.80
N ARG A 324 -25.58 -12.64 -10.24
CA ARG A 324 -25.57 -11.35 -10.96
C ARG A 324 -24.52 -11.30 -12.06
N LEU A 325 -23.34 -11.89 -11.85
CA LEU A 325 -22.31 -12.01 -12.88
C LEU A 325 -22.76 -12.89 -14.04
N VAL A 326 -23.43 -14.00 -13.74
CA VAL A 326 -24.03 -14.88 -14.75
C VAL A 326 -25.07 -14.14 -15.60
N VAL A 327 -25.92 -13.33 -14.97
CA VAL A 327 -26.89 -12.49 -15.70
C VAL A 327 -26.17 -11.43 -16.55
N ALA A 328 -25.13 -10.79 -16.01
CA ALA A 328 -24.37 -9.75 -16.71
C ALA A 328 -23.66 -10.27 -17.98
N LEU A 329 -23.30 -11.56 -18.03
CA LEU A 329 -22.72 -12.22 -19.22
C LEU A 329 -23.75 -12.70 -20.26
N GLY A 330 -25.04 -12.37 -20.12
CA GLY A 330 -26.03 -12.69 -21.16
C GLY A 330 -26.82 -13.98 -20.95
N GLY A 331 -27.15 -14.34 -19.70
CA GLY A 331 -28.27 -15.25 -19.39
C GLY A 331 -28.12 -16.71 -19.84
N LEU A 332 -26.95 -17.15 -20.30
CA LEU A 332 -26.70 -18.52 -20.79
C LEU A 332 -26.52 -19.58 -19.69
N VAL A 333 -26.62 -19.23 -18.41
CA VAL A 333 -26.49 -20.19 -17.30
C VAL A 333 -27.65 -20.04 -16.34
N GLN A 334 -28.51 -21.05 -16.28
CA GLN A 334 -29.53 -21.15 -15.22
C GLN A 334 -28.98 -21.92 -14.03
N GLY A 335 -28.85 -21.20 -12.91
CA GLY A 335 -28.63 -21.72 -11.55
C GLY A 335 -27.18 -22.00 -11.21
N ILE A 336 -26.79 -21.72 -9.96
CA ILE A 336 -25.57 -22.19 -9.28
C ILE A 336 -25.90 -22.61 -7.82
N PRO A 337 -25.90 -23.91 -7.42
CA PRO A 337 -25.95 -24.36 -6.04
C PRO A 337 -24.74 -23.91 -5.21
N SER A 338 -25.09 -23.54 -3.99
CA SER A 338 -24.35 -22.83 -2.96
C SER A 338 -23.20 -23.59 -2.25
N THR A 339 -22.67 -24.68 -2.81
CA THR A 339 -21.86 -25.64 -2.02
C THR A 339 -20.37 -25.72 -2.35
N ASP A 340 -19.80 -24.86 -3.20
CA ASP A 340 -18.36 -24.95 -3.51
C ASP A 340 -17.66 -23.59 -3.75
N LEU A 341 -17.73 -22.70 -2.75
CA LEU A 341 -17.14 -21.35 -2.72
C LEU A 341 -15.62 -21.30 -2.94
N LYS A 342 -14.88 -22.41 -2.81
CA LYS A 342 -13.41 -22.44 -2.95
C LYS A 342 -12.89 -22.14 -4.36
N GLY A 343 -13.73 -22.22 -5.39
CA GLY A 343 -13.38 -21.80 -6.76
C GLY A 343 -13.91 -20.43 -7.15
N ALA A 344 -14.79 -19.84 -6.32
CA ALA A 344 -15.53 -18.65 -6.69
C ALA A 344 -14.68 -17.36 -6.65
N SER A 345 -13.61 -17.33 -5.85
CA SER A 345 -12.56 -16.29 -5.92
C SER A 345 -11.76 -16.36 -7.21
N THR A 346 -11.38 -17.56 -7.66
CA THR A 346 -10.74 -17.79 -8.96
C THR A 346 -11.64 -17.33 -10.10
N LEU A 347 -12.95 -17.53 -9.97
CA LEU A 347 -13.93 -17.08 -10.93
C LEU A 347 -14.05 -15.56 -10.94
N LEU A 348 -14.25 -14.90 -9.80
CA LEU A 348 -14.26 -13.44 -9.75
C LEU A 348 -13.01 -12.81 -10.38
N LYS A 349 -11.85 -13.44 -10.18
CA LYS A 349 -10.60 -13.04 -10.84
C LYS A 349 -10.62 -13.30 -12.35
N LEU A 350 -11.00 -14.49 -12.80
CA LEU A 350 -11.17 -14.82 -14.23
C LEU A 350 -12.17 -13.89 -14.93
N PHE A 351 -13.26 -13.54 -14.27
CA PHE A 351 -14.27 -12.61 -14.77
C PHE A 351 -13.75 -11.17 -14.83
N SER A 352 -12.99 -10.73 -13.82
CA SER A 352 -12.29 -9.44 -13.85
C SER A 352 -11.29 -9.38 -14.99
N ASP A 353 -10.47 -10.42 -15.16
CA ASP A 353 -9.45 -10.51 -16.21
C ASP A 353 -10.10 -10.56 -17.61
N ALA A 354 -11.22 -11.29 -17.77
CA ALA A 354 -11.97 -11.38 -19.03
C ALA A 354 -12.67 -10.05 -19.41
N LEU A 355 -13.31 -9.37 -18.45
CA LEU A 355 -13.95 -8.07 -18.70
C LEU A 355 -12.92 -6.97 -18.99
N GLN A 356 -11.77 -6.98 -18.29
CA GLN A 356 -10.67 -6.07 -18.59
C GLN A 356 -10.13 -6.30 -20.01
N TRP A 357 -10.00 -7.56 -20.44
CA TRP A 357 -9.59 -7.88 -21.80
C TRP A 357 -10.61 -7.40 -22.86
N LEU A 358 -11.92 -7.55 -22.61
CA LEU A 358 -12.97 -7.06 -23.52
C LEU A 358 -12.93 -5.53 -23.65
N ALA A 359 -12.78 -4.81 -22.53
CA ALA A 359 -12.60 -3.37 -22.53
C ALA A 359 -11.34 -2.92 -23.29
N ASP A 360 -10.24 -3.66 -23.14
CA ASP A 360 -9.00 -3.41 -23.89
C ASP A 360 -9.12 -3.79 -25.37
N ALA A 361 -9.96 -4.77 -25.72
CA ALA A 361 -10.20 -5.20 -27.10
C ALA A 361 -11.03 -4.16 -27.88
N ASP A 362 -12.03 -3.56 -27.24
CA ASP A 362 -12.78 -2.41 -27.78
C ASP A 362 -11.86 -1.19 -28.01
N ALA A 363 -10.90 -0.96 -27.10
CA ALA A 363 -9.88 0.09 -27.28
C ALA A 363 -8.91 -0.23 -28.44
N ARG A 364 -8.59 -1.51 -28.69
CA ARG A 364 -7.72 -1.96 -29.80
C ARG A 364 -8.33 -1.77 -31.19
N GLU A 365 -9.65 -1.66 -31.33
CA GLU A 365 -10.27 -1.28 -32.61
C GLU A 365 -10.00 0.19 -32.99
N THR A 366 -9.61 1.03 -32.02
CA THR A 366 -9.41 2.48 -32.25
C THR A 366 -7.97 2.90 -32.54
N GLU A 367 -6.95 2.23 -32.01
CA GLU A 367 -5.55 2.55 -32.32
C GLU A 367 -4.67 1.28 -32.36
N GLY A 368 -4.21 0.92 -33.55
CA GLY A 368 -3.34 -0.24 -33.77
C GLY A 368 -1.97 -0.06 -33.11
N MET A 369 -1.77 -0.63 -31.93
CA MET A 369 -0.44 -0.83 -31.34
C MET A 369 -0.32 -2.10 -30.47
N GLN A 370 0.93 -2.53 -30.27
CA GLN A 370 1.40 -3.92 -30.12
C GLN A 370 1.02 -4.65 -28.82
N LYS A 371 0.65 -5.94 -29.01
CA LYS A 371 0.53 -7.01 -28.01
C LYS A 371 1.85 -7.23 -27.26
N SER A 372 1.96 -6.76 -26.02
CA SER A 372 3.04 -7.20 -25.12
C SER A 372 2.65 -6.92 -23.67
N ASN A 373 2.68 -7.96 -22.83
CA ASN A 373 2.73 -7.94 -21.36
C ASN A 373 1.45 -8.21 -20.55
N VAL A 374 0.37 -8.75 -21.14
CA VAL A 374 -0.81 -9.22 -20.37
C VAL A 374 -0.84 -10.76 -20.20
N TYR A 375 0.00 -11.49 -20.94
CA TYR A 375 -0.10 -12.95 -21.09
C TYR A 375 0.58 -13.79 -20.00
N ASP A 376 1.42 -13.23 -19.14
CA ASP A 376 2.24 -14.04 -18.22
C ASP A 376 1.47 -14.57 -16.98
N GLY A 377 0.27 -14.07 -16.69
CA GLY A 377 -0.51 -14.45 -15.49
C GLY A 377 -1.61 -15.49 -15.72
N ILE A 378 -1.98 -15.72 -16.99
CA ILE A 378 -3.09 -16.59 -17.43
C ILE A 378 -2.57 -18.02 -17.72
N ASP A 379 -1.27 -18.14 -17.98
CA ASP A 379 -0.61 -19.35 -18.43
C ASP A 379 -0.72 -20.50 -17.38
N GLY A 380 -1.64 -21.44 -17.62
CA GLY A 380 -1.82 -22.67 -16.84
C GLY A 380 -2.90 -22.68 -15.74
N MET A 381 -3.69 -21.61 -15.56
CA MET A 381 -4.82 -21.61 -14.60
C MET A 381 -6.11 -22.21 -15.17
N SER A 382 -6.43 -21.94 -16.43
CA SER A 382 -7.60 -22.47 -17.18
C SER A 382 -7.69 -24.01 -17.12
N LEU A 383 -6.54 -24.65 -17.34
CA LEU A 383 -6.34 -26.09 -17.34
C LEU A 383 -6.68 -26.76 -15.98
N LYS A 384 -6.24 -26.15 -14.87
CA LYS A 384 -6.48 -26.67 -13.50
C LYS A 384 -7.92 -26.47 -13.06
N VAL A 385 -8.53 -25.32 -13.40
CA VAL A 385 -9.95 -25.03 -13.13
C VAL A 385 -10.85 -26.01 -13.89
N PHE A 386 -10.54 -26.27 -15.16
CA PHE A 386 -11.23 -27.26 -15.99
C PHE A 386 -11.13 -28.68 -15.40
N GLN A 387 -9.91 -29.14 -15.06
CA GLN A 387 -9.68 -30.47 -14.47
C GLN A 387 -10.38 -30.65 -13.12
N LEU A 388 -10.39 -29.63 -12.26
CA LEU A 388 -11.03 -29.67 -10.94
C LEU A 388 -12.56 -29.79 -11.04
N ARG A 389 -13.17 -29.24 -12.09
CA ARG A 389 -14.63 -29.01 -12.12
C ARG A 389 -15.39 -29.99 -13.02
N ILE A 390 -14.80 -30.51 -14.08
CA ILE A 390 -15.38 -31.66 -14.83
C ILE A 390 -15.56 -32.89 -13.93
N ASN A 391 -14.61 -33.13 -13.02
CA ASN A 391 -14.67 -34.26 -12.09
C ASN A 391 -15.82 -34.14 -11.07
N LYS A 392 -16.35 -32.94 -10.83
CA LYS A 392 -17.47 -32.69 -9.89
C LYS A 392 -18.86 -32.65 -10.54
N ARG A 393 -18.98 -32.97 -11.84
CA ARG A 393 -20.27 -33.07 -12.58
C ARG A 393 -21.12 -31.79 -12.53
N ASP A 394 -20.49 -30.64 -12.67
CA ASP A 394 -21.16 -29.35 -12.55
C ASP A 394 -21.40 -28.70 -13.93
N PHE A 395 -22.65 -28.79 -14.43
CA PHE A 395 -23.09 -28.29 -15.75
C PHE A 395 -23.06 -26.76 -15.91
N ARG A 396 -22.90 -26.02 -14.81
CA ARG A 396 -23.17 -24.58 -14.75
C ARG A 396 -21.96 -23.72 -15.13
N TRP A 397 -20.84 -24.36 -15.45
CA TRP A 397 -19.57 -23.72 -15.82
C TRP A 397 -19.26 -23.76 -17.31
N LEU A 398 -20.09 -24.42 -18.12
CA LEU A 398 -19.80 -24.66 -19.53
C LEU A 398 -19.59 -23.37 -20.33
N ALA A 399 -20.40 -22.34 -20.10
CA ALA A 399 -20.24 -21.05 -20.80
C ALA A 399 -18.93 -20.34 -20.44
N VAL A 400 -18.56 -20.31 -19.16
CA VAL A 400 -17.28 -19.71 -18.71
C VAL A 400 -16.09 -20.50 -19.26
N LEU A 401 -16.19 -21.84 -19.29
CA LEU A 401 -15.16 -22.68 -19.87
C LEU A 401 -15.00 -22.47 -21.38
N VAL A 402 -16.10 -22.32 -22.11
CA VAL A 402 -16.09 -22.01 -23.56
C VAL A 402 -15.38 -20.68 -23.79
N GLU A 403 -15.74 -19.64 -23.05
CA GLU A 403 -15.09 -18.32 -23.16
C GLU A 403 -13.60 -18.38 -22.80
N CYS A 404 -13.22 -19.04 -21.70
CA CYS A 404 -11.80 -19.24 -21.37
C CYS A 404 -11.04 -19.97 -22.50
N CYS A 405 -11.66 -20.97 -23.14
CA CYS A 405 -11.04 -21.69 -24.24
C CYS A 405 -10.88 -20.82 -25.50
N LEU A 406 -11.87 -19.97 -25.80
CA LEU A 406 -11.81 -19.02 -26.92
C LEU A 406 -10.71 -17.96 -26.70
N MET A 407 -10.61 -17.45 -25.48
CA MET A 407 -9.66 -16.40 -25.09
C MET A 407 -8.20 -16.85 -25.12
N GLU A 408 -7.95 -18.11 -24.78
CA GLU A 408 -6.61 -18.72 -24.74
C GLU A 408 -6.25 -19.50 -26.02
N GLU A 409 -7.05 -19.38 -27.09
CA GLU A 409 -6.88 -20.13 -28.34
C GLU A 409 -6.77 -21.67 -28.12
N ILE A 410 -7.43 -22.17 -27.08
CA ILE A 410 -7.39 -23.59 -26.69
C ILE A 410 -8.20 -24.39 -27.71
N ALA A 411 -7.53 -25.32 -28.39
CA ALA A 411 -8.21 -26.29 -29.22
C ALA A 411 -8.80 -27.40 -28.35
N VAL A 412 -10.14 -27.43 -28.25
CA VAL A 412 -10.89 -28.47 -27.54
C VAL A 412 -11.37 -29.52 -28.54
N MET A 413 -10.91 -30.76 -28.38
CA MET A 413 -11.33 -31.92 -29.16
C MET A 413 -12.13 -32.89 -28.30
N VAL A 414 -13.25 -33.36 -28.83
CA VAL A 414 -14.07 -34.40 -28.20
C VAL A 414 -13.91 -35.69 -29.00
N ILE A 415 -13.42 -36.76 -28.36
CA ILE A 415 -13.22 -38.08 -28.97
C ILE A 415 -13.90 -39.13 -28.10
N GLY A 416 -15.12 -39.54 -28.49
CA GLY A 416 -15.92 -40.46 -27.69
C GLY A 416 -16.26 -39.84 -26.33
N ASP A 417 -15.86 -40.49 -25.23
CA ASP A 417 -16.03 -39.97 -23.86
C ASP A 417 -14.83 -39.18 -23.34
N ARG A 418 -13.88 -38.82 -24.22
CA ARG A 418 -12.70 -38.04 -23.88
C ARG A 418 -12.78 -36.62 -24.43
N VAL A 419 -12.36 -35.67 -23.62
CA VAL A 419 -12.17 -34.27 -24.01
C VAL A 419 -10.70 -33.95 -23.86
N ILE A 420 -10.08 -33.58 -24.97
CA ILE A 420 -8.67 -33.25 -25.08
C ILE A 420 -8.55 -31.77 -25.37
N MET A 421 -7.87 -31.04 -24.50
CA MET A 421 -7.61 -29.62 -24.67
C MET A 421 -6.13 -29.40 -24.97
N HIS A 422 -5.84 -28.71 -26.06
CA HIS A 422 -4.50 -28.32 -26.44
C HIS A 422 -4.27 -26.86 -26.09
N PHE A 423 -3.33 -26.64 -25.19
CA PHE A 423 -2.88 -25.32 -24.79
C PHE A 423 -1.37 -25.25 -24.98
N GLU A 424 -0.94 -24.49 -25.99
CA GLU A 424 0.46 -24.40 -26.42
C GLU A 424 1.17 -25.77 -26.55
N ARG A 425 2.11 -26.10 -25.65
CA ARG A 425 2.90 -27.34 -25.61
C ARG A 425 2.33 -28.42 -24.68
N VAL A 426 1.20 -28.16 -24.01
CA VAL A 426 0.60 -29.06 -23.02
C VAL A 426 -0.79 -29.49 -23.49
N ALA A 427 -1.05 -30.79 -23.43
CA ALA A 427 -2.38 -31.34 -23.70
C ALA A 427 -2.98 -31.94 -22.43
N VAL A 428 -4.24 -31.63 -22.16
CA VAL A 428 -5.02 -32.27 -21.10
C VAL A 428 -6.03 -33.20 -21.71
N ASP A 429 -5.83 -34.49 -21.49
CA ASP A 429 -6.80 -35.54 -21.81
C ASP A 429 -7.61 -35.86 -20.54
N THR A 430 -8.90 -35.54 -20.55
CA THR A 430 -9.81 -35.85 -19.45
C THR A 430 -10.99 -36.68 -19.96
N ARG A 431 -11.34 -37.71 -19.21
CA ARG A 431 -12.45 -38.61 -19.53
C ARG A 431 -13.74 -38.17 -18.83
N ILE A 432 -14.77 -37.82 -19.61
CA ILE A 432 -16.09 -37.42 -19.14
C ILE A 432 -17.04 -38.62 -19.25
N ARG A 433 -17.32 -39.28 -18.12
CA ARG A 433 -18.20 -40.47 -18.09
C ARG A 433 -19.70 -40.14 -18.13
N ASN A 434 -20.08 -38.86 -18.00
CA ASN A 434 -21.48 -38.45 -18.05
C ASN A 434 -21.86 -38.01 -19.48
N PRO A 435 -22.70 -38.77 -20.20
CA PRO A 435 -23.07 -38.45 -21.58
C PRO A 435 -23.91 -37.17 -21.71
N GLU A 436 -24.70 -36.81 -20.70
CA GLU A 436 -25.45 -35.53 -20.71
C GLU A 436 -24.50 -34.34 -20.62
N LEU A 437 -23.45 -34.44 -19.79
CA LEU A 437 -22.45 -33.38 -19.64
C LEU A 437 -21.65 -33.18 -20.92
N LEU A 438 -21.31 -34.29 -21.59
CA LEU A 438 -20.64 -34.24 -22.88
C LEU A 438 -21.53 -33.60 -23.95
N SER A 439 -22.82 -33.94 -23.97
CA SER A 439 -23.78 -33.36 -24.91
C SER A 439 -23.98 -31.86 -24.70
N GLU A 440 -24.10 -31.40 -23.46
CA GLU A 440 -24.23 -29.97 -23.15
C GLU A 440 -22.93 -29.21 -23.46
N LEU A 441 -21.77 -29.81 -23.22
CA LEU A 441 -20.47 -29.23 -23.60
C LEU A 441 -20.37 -29.03 -25.12
N CYS A 442 -20.71 -30.05 -25.91
CA CYS A 442 -20.73 -29.91 -27.37
C CYS A 442 -21.71 -28.81 -27.83
N LYS A 443 -22.93 -28.76 -27.29
CA LYS A 443 -23.92 -27.71 -27.62
C LYS A 443 -23.41 -26.30 -27.30
N ALA A 444 -22.73 -26.15 -26.17
CA ALA A 444 -22.19 -24.86 -25.75
C ALA A 444 -21.13 -24.34 -26.75
N PHE A 445 -20.30 -25.22 -27.31
CA PHE A 445 -19.34 -24.86 -28.37
C PHE A 445 -19.99 -24.69 -29.76
N ASP A 446 -21.02 -25.48 -30.09
CA ASP A 446 -21.75 -25.38 -31.36
C ASP A 446 -22.48 -24.03 -31.51
N GLY A 447 -22.93 -23.42 -30.41
CA GLY A 447 -23.62 -22.12 -30.38
C GLY A 447 -22.77 -20.94 -30.91
N PHE A 448 -21.44 -21.09 -30.93
CA PHE A 448 -20.51 -20.07 -31.44
C PHE A 448 -20.09 -20.30 -32.91
N GLY A 449 -20.75 -21.22 -33.64
CA GLY A 449 -20.44 -21.51 -35.04
C GLY A 449 -19.19 -22.36 -35.27
N LEU A 450 -18.55 -22.84 -34.20
CA LEU A 450 -17.47 -23.80 -34.25
C LEU A 450 -18.05 -25.20 -34.47
N LYS A 451 -18.04 -25.69 -35.72
CA LYS A 451 -18.38 -27.09 -35.99
C LYS A 451 -17.39 -27.99 -35.27
N VAL A 452 -17.86 -28.71 -34.25
CA VAL A 452 -17.11 -29.82 -33.65
C VAL A 452 -16.86 -30.87 -34.75
N LEU A 453 -15.66 -30.85 -35.32
CA LEU A 453 -15.24 -31.82 -36.33
C LEU A 453 -14.93 -33.15 -35.64
N GLY A 454 -15.95 -33.97 -35.40
CA GLY A 454 -15.72 -35.39 -35.09
C GLY A 454 -16.66 -36.09 -34.13
N CYS A 455 -17.98 -36.00 -34.31
CA CYS A 455 -18.88 -37.08 -33.88
C CYS A 455 -19.31 -37.87 -35.12
N ARG A 456 -18.51 -38.87 -35.52
CA ARG A 456 -19.06 -39.97 -36.34
C ARG A 456 -19.66 -40.98 -35.37
N GLN A 457 -20.96 -41.25 -35.58
CA GLN A 457 -21.76 -42.27 -34.90
C GLN A 457 -21.10 -43.64 -34.94
#